data_AF-A0A7W1LVH9-F1
#
_entry.id   AF-A0A7W1LVH9-F1
#
_cell.length_a   1.000
_cell.length_b   1.000
_cell.length_c   1.000
_cell.angle_alpha   90.00
_cell.angle_beta   90.00
_cell.angle_gamma   90.00
#
_symmetry.space_group_name_H-M   'P 1'
#
loop_
_entity.id
_entity.type
_entity.pdbx_description
1 polymer ?
#
loop_
_entity_poly.entity_id
_entity_poly.type
_entity_poly.pdbx_seq_one_letter_code
_entity_poly.pdbx_strand_id
1 'polypeptide(L)'
;MSTHTLKVTMNKIFVKDNGESPGKGELYWSLMADDQVIEALDSPGRKVGDGETIILGNSATVTKNKDATLTVLGNVSEKDDFLKGADDTASFKHVYTEANDWGLGSHTAKLGDGKHLDVTVYYTIAKA
;
A
#
# COMPACT_ATOMS: atom_id res chain seq x y z
N MET A 1 5.96 30.95 -6.16
CA MET A 1 5.31 30.04 -5.20
C MET A 1 6.38 29.04 -4.74
N SER A 2 6.48 28.75 -3.45
CA SER A 2 7.43 27.74 -2.95
C SER A 2 6.88 26.34 -3.21
N THR A 3 7.73 25.47 -3.77
CA THR A 3 7.43 24.06 -4.02
C THR A 3 8.25 23.18 -3.08
N HIS A 4 7.66 22.08 -2.66
CA HIS A 4 8.30 21.01 -1.90
C HIS A 4 8.37 19.75 -2.74
N THR A 5 9.55 19.15 -2.82
CA THR A 5 9.75 17.89 -3.54
C THR A 5 9.85 16.76 -2.53
N LEU A 6 8.96 15.77 -2.65
CA LEU A 6 8.81 14.68 -1.69
C LEU A 6 9.04 13.35 -2.41
N LYS A 7 9.81 12.46 -1.79
CA LYS A 7 9.99 11.08 -2.22
C LYS A 7 9.14 10.16 -1.35
N VAL A 8 8.23 9.42 -1.98
CA VAL A 8 7.41 8.39 -1.32
C VAL A 8 7.95 7.03 -1.73
N THR A 9 8.35 6.21 -0.74
CA THR A 9 8.89 4.86 -0.96
C THR A 9 7.94 3.83 -0.36
N MET A 10 7.45 2.89 -1.16
CA MET A 10 6.73 1.72 -0.69
C MET A 10 7.75 0.66 -0.28
N ASN A 11 7.87 0.38 1.02
CA ASN A 11 8.97 -0.43 1.55
C ASN A 11 8.67 -1.93 1.49
N LYS A 12 7.54 -2.33 2.09
CA LYS A 12 7.14 -3.73 2.22
C LYS A 12 5.66 -3.88 2.54
N ILE A 13 5.14 -5.07 2.28
CA ILE A 13 3.83 -5.54 2.73
C ILE A 13 4.08 -6.72 3.69
N PHE A 14 3.51 -6.68 4.89
CA PHE A 14 3.46 -7.81 5.80
C PHE A 14 2.08 -8.44 5.73
N VAL A 15 2.01 -9.75 5.51
CA VAL A 15 0.76 -10.49 5.39
C VAL A 15 0.52 -11.20 6.72
N LYS A 16 -0.50 -10.75 7.46
CA LYS A 16 -0.87 -11.37 8.73
C LYS A 16 -1.87 -12.50 8.52
N ASP A 17 -2.83 -12.29 7.63
CA ASP A 17 -3.80 -13.27 7.16
C ASP A 17 -3.95 -13.09 5.65
N ASN A 18 -3.72 -14.16 4.89
CA ASN A 18 -3.61 -14.14 3.44
C ASN A 18 -4.90 -14.48 2.70
N GLY A 19 -6.03 -14.65 3.40
CA GLY A 19 -7.31 -15.05 2.82
C GLY A 19 -7.53 -16.56 2.76
N GLU A 20 -6.46 -17.36 2.75
CA GLU A 20 -6.51 -18.80 2.47
C GLU A 20 -5.83 -19.61 3.57
N SER A 21 -6.66 -20.14 4.49
CA SER A 21 -6.21 -21.00 5.58
C SER A 21 -6.88 -22.39 5.54
N PRO A 22 -6.10 -23.49 5.44
CA PRO A 22 -4.64 -23.54 5.31
C PRO A 22 -4.17 -23.32 3.86
N GLY A 23 -3.11 -22.54 3.64
CA GLY A 23 -2.51 -22.44 2.30
C GLY A 23 -1.72 -21.17 2.04
N LYS A 24 -1.47 -20.93 0.75
CA LYS A 24 -0.98 -19.65 0.24
C LYS A 24 -2.06 -19.04 -0.65
N GLY A 25 -2.60 -17.90 -0.25
CA GLY A 25 -3.46 -17.06 -1.09
C GLY A 25 -2.67 -16.34 -2.18
N GLU A 26 -3.36 -15.97 -3.25
CA GLU A 26 -2.77 -15.21 -4.35
C GLU A 26 -3.11 -13.72 -4.18
N LEU A 27 -2.09 -12.91 -3.85
CA LEU A 27 -2.27 -11.48 -3.61
C LEU A 27 -1.90 -10.62 -4.81
N TYR A 28 -2.64 -9.52 -4.92
CA TYR A 28 -2.53 -8.45 -5.89
C TYR A 28 -2.52 -7.11 -5.14
N TRP A 29 -1.86 -6.09 -5.67
CA TRP A 29 -1.83 -4.79 -5.02
C TRP A 29 -1.61 -3.65 -6.01
N SER A 30 -2.06 -2.46 -5.63
CA SER A 30 -1.64 -1.20 -6.24
C SER A 30 -1.44 -0.16 -5.15
N LEU A 31 -0.26 0.46 -5.14
CA LEU A 31 0.19 1.43 -4.15
C LEU A 31 0.61 2.72 -4.86
N MET A 32 0.06 3.84 -4.44
CA MET A 32 0.14 5.10 -5.16
C MET A 32 0.46 6.27 -4.24
N ALA A 33 1.08 7.30 -4.81
CA ALA A 33 1.12 8.65 -4.25
C ALA A 33 0.43 9.60 -5.23
N ASP A 34 -0.63 10.25 -4.75
CA ASP A 34 -1.60 10.99 -5.56
C ASP A 34 -2.13 10.10 -6.70
N ASP A 35 -1.94 10.53 -7.95
CA ASP A 35 -2.35 9.80 -9.15
C ASP A 35 -1.21 8.95 -9.75
N GLN A 36 -0.04 8.88 -9.09
CA GLN A 36 1.12 8.14 -9.56
C GLN A 36 1.22 6.76 -8.88
N VAL A 37 1.17 5.70 -9.68
CA VAL A 37 1.47 4.34 -9.24
C VAL A 37 2.96 4.23 -8.91
N ILE A 38 3.26 3.80 -7.68
CA ILE A 38 4.63 3.52 -7.21
C ILE A 38 4.95 2.03 -7.37
N GLU A 39 3.98 1.18 -7.04
CA GLU A 39 4.15 -0.26 -6.98
C GLU A 39 2.81 -0.93 -7.29
N ALA A 40 2.80 -1.88 -8.22
CA ALA A 40 1.59 -2.64 -8.55
C ALA A 40 1.92 -4.08 -8.96
N LEU A 41 1.00 -5.00 -8.66
CA LEU A 41 1.00 -6.36 -9.15
C LEU A 41 -0.42 -6.77 -9.53
N ASP A 42 -0.66 -6.90 -10.84
CA ASP A 42 -1.99 -7.14 -11.39
C ASP A 42 -2.17 -8.57 -11.94
N SER A 43 -1.14 -9.22 -12.49
CA SER A 43 -1.15 -10.64 -12.91
C SER A 43 0.24 -11.11 -13.43
N PRO A 44 0.66 -12.37 -13.16
CA PRO A 44 0.06 -13.28 -12.18
C PRO A 44 0.25 -12.72 -10.76
N GLY A 45 -0.69 -12.99 -9.86
CA GLY A 45 -0.58 -12.57 -8.48
C GLY A 45 0.52 -13.35 -7.74
N ARG A 46 0.84 -12.91 -6.53
CA ARG A 46 1.91 -13.51 -5.73
C ARG A 46 1.34 -14.44 -4.68
N LYS A 47 1.75 -15.71 -4.72
CA LYS A 47 1.44 -16.68 -3.67
C LYS A 47 2.21 -16.36 -2.39
N VAL A 48 1.50 -16.09 -1.31
CA VAL A 48 2.08 -15.77 0.00
C VAL A 48 1.34 -16.48 1.11
N GLY A 49 2.07 -16.93 2.13
CA GLY A 49 1.49 -17.46 3.36
C GLY A 49 1.34 -16.41 4.45
N ASP A 50 0.60 -16.75 5.50
CA ASP A 50 0.53 -15.97 6.73
C ASP A 50 1.92 -15.78 7.35
N GLY A 51 2.17 -14.57 7.85
CA GLY A 51 3.45 -14.16 8.43
C GLY A 51 4.53 -13.80 7.40
N GLU A 52 4.28 -13.96 6.11
CA GLU A 52 5.25 -13.58 5.08
C GLU A 52 5.38 -12.06 4.91
N THR A 53 6.57 -11.64 4.47
CA THR A 53 6.87 -10.25 4.12
C THR A 53 7.27 -10.15 2.66
N ILE A 54 6.59 -9.29 1.92
CA ILE A 54 6.90 -8.92 0.55
C ILE A 54 7.75 -7.65 0.59
N ILE A 55 8.99 -7.71 0.12
CA ILE A 55 9.87 -6.54 -0.04
C ILE A 55 9.59 -5.87 -1.38
N LEU A 56 9.42 -4.55 -1.38
CA LEU A 56 9.09 -3.74 -2.56
C LEU A 56 10.27 -2.82 -2.92
N GLY A 57 10.42 -1.69 -2.23
CA GLY A 57 11.53 -0.74 -2.38
C GLY A 57 11.33 0.33 -3.46
N ASN A 58 10.25 0.26 -4.23
CA ASN A 58 9.94 1.23 -5.27
C ASN A 58 9.49 2.58 -4.70
N SER A 59 9.79 3.65 -5.43
CA SER A 59 9.52 5.01 -4.98
C SER A 59 9.13 5.94 -6.12
N ALA A 60 8.32 6.95 -5.82
CA ALA A 60 8.03 8.07 -6.70
C ALA A 60 8.38 9.40 -6.04
N THR A 61 8.62 10.41 -6.86
CA THR A 61 8.82 11.79 -6.42
C THR A 61 7.61 12.62 -6.83
N VAL A 62 7.01 13.33 -5.89
CA VAL A 62 5.91 14.26 -6.13
C VAL A 62 6.32 15.69 -5.76
N THR A 63 5.84 16.67 -6.51
CA THR A 63 6.09 18.09 -6.23
C THR A 63 4.80 18.75 -5.74
N LYS A 64 4.85 19.41 -4.58
CA LYS A 64 3.70 20.03 -3.93
C LYS A 64 3.90 21.52 -3.72
N ASN A 65 2.88 22.29 -4.07
CA ASN A 65 2.78 23.68 -3.62
C ASN A 65 2.31 23.73 -2.16
N LYS A 66 2.52 24.87 -1.51
CA LYS A 66 2.15 25.12 -0.12
C LYS A 66 0.72 24.66 0.26
N ASP A 67 -0.25 24.96 -0.60
CA ASP A 67 -1.68 24.72 -0.36
C ASP A 67 -2.16 23.36 -0.90
N ALA A 68 -1.24 22.54 -1.42
CA ALA A 68 -1.58 21.22 -1.96
C ALA A 68 -1.66 20.16 -0.86
N THR A 69 -2.29 19.03 -1.19
CA THR A 69 -2.28 17.81 -0.36
C THR A 69 -1.44 16.74 -1.04
N LEU A 70 -0.69 15.96 -0.26
CA LEU A 70 -0.14 14.66 -0.68
C LEU A 70 -1.11 13.57 -0.22
N THR A 71 -1.56 12.72 -1.15
CA THR A 71 -2.32 11.52 -0.80
C THR A 71 -1.45 10.28 -0.98
N VAL A 72 -1.39 9.40 0.01
CA VAL A 72 -0.81 8.05 -0.15
C VAL A 72 -1.94 7.06 0.02
N LEU A 73 -2.16 6.22 -0.99
CA LEU A 73 -3.27 5.28 -1.00
C LEU A 73 -2.82 3.96 -1.60
N GLY A 74 -3.59 2.92 -1.31
CA GLY A 74 -3.37 1.65 -1.95
C GLY A 74 -4.45 0.64 -1.62
N ASN A 75 -4.50 -0.41 -2.43
CA ASN A 75 -5.34 -1.56 -2.26
C ASN A 75 -4.50 -2.82 -2.30
N VAL A 76 -4.93 -3.81 -1.53
CA VAL A 76 -4.45 -5.20 -1.61
C VAL A 76 -5.70 -6.06 -1.75
N SER A 77 -5.67 -6.98 -2.70
CA SER A 77 -6.76 -7.93 -2.91
C SER A 77 -6.21 -9.34 -2.99
N GLU A 78 -7.03 -10.27 -2.55
CA GLU A 78 -6.84 -11.69 -2.73
C GLU A 78 -7.77 -12.16 -3.86
N LYS A 79 -7.29 -13.07 -4.71
CA LYS A 79 -8.15 -13.69 -5.73
C LYS A 79 -8.46 -15.11 -5.28
N ASP A 80 -9.74 -15.31 -5.02
CA ASP A 80 -10.27 -16.56 -4.53
C ASP A 80 -10.47 -17.53 -5.72
N ASP A 81 -9.72 -18.63 -5.77
CA ASP A 81 -9.92 -19.66 -6.80
C ASP A 81 -11.17 -20.50 -6.46
N PHE A 82 -12.27 -20.11 -7.09
CA PHE A 82 -13.33 -20.98 -7.62
C PHE A 82 -14.43 -21.54 -6.69
N LEU A 83 -14.39 -21.44 -5.35
CA LEU A 83 -15.47 -22.05 -4.52
C LEU A 83 -15.89 -21.34 -3.19
N LYS A 84 -15.33 -20.19 -2.79
CA LYS A 84 -15.52 -19.69 -1.39
C LYS A 84 -16.08 -18.29 -1.17
N GLY A 85 -16.04 -17.34 -2.09
CA GLY A 85 -16.60 -16.02 -1.78
C GLY A 85 -16.40 -14.96 -2.86
N ALA A 86 -16.75 -13.72 -2.51
CA ALA A 86 -16.38 -12.55 -3.29
C ALA A 86 -14.95 -12.16 -2.92
N ASP A 87 -14.14 -11.74 -3.90
CA ASP A 87 -12.75 -11.30 -3.72
C ASP A 87 -12.61 -10.37 -2.50
N ASP A 88 -11.76 -10.76 -1.54
CA ASP A 88 -11.49 -9.93 -0.37
C ASP A 88 -10.53 -8.81 -0.76
N THR A 89 -11.01 -7.58 -0.68
CA THR A 89 -10.25 -6.36 -1.00
C THR A 89 -10.18 -5.45 0.22
N ALA A 90 -8.98 -5.03 0.59
CA ALA A 90 -8.75 -4.04 1.62
C ALA A 90 -7.99 -2.84 1.04
N SER A 91 -8.27 -1.63 1.53
CA SER A 91 -7.65 -0.40 1.04
C SER A 91 -7.33 0.59 2.15
N PHE A 92 -6.40 1.51 1.89
CA PHE A 92 -6.10 2.63 2.78
C PHE A 92 -5.96 3.94 2.00
N LYS A 93 -6.18 5.05 2.70
CA LYS A 93 -5.94 6.40 2.19
C LYS A 93 -5.47 7.29 3.32
N HIS A 94 -4.27 7.83 3.21
CA HIS A 94 -3.72 8.83 4.11
C HIS A 94 -3.48 10.14 3.35
N VAL A 95 -3.77 11.26 4.01
CA VAL A 95 -3.66 12.60 3.43
C VAL A 95 -2.74 13.45 4.29
N TYR A 96 -1.78 14.10 3.64
CA TYR A 96 -0.77 14.95 4.25
C TYR A 96 -0.77 16.35 3.63
N THR A 97 -0.33 17.33 4.41
CA THR A 97 -0.31 18.76 4.06
C THR A 97 0.99 19.37 4.54
N GLU A 98 1.28 20.62 4.17
CA GLU A 98 2.44 21.31 4.74
C GLU A 98 2.36 21.44 6.28
N ALA A 99 1.16 21.59 6.84
CA ALA A 99 0.95 21.77 8.28
C ALA A 99 1.35 20.54 9.13
N ASN A 100 1.39 19.35 8.53
CA ASN A 100 1.90 18.13 9.18
C ASN A 100 3.26 17.70 8.61
N ASP A 101 4.04 18.68 8.11
CA ASP A 101 5.34 18.48 7.48
C ASP A 101 5.29 17.38 6.42
N TRP A 102 4.22 17.35 5.62
CA TRP A 102 3.97 16.36 4.58
C TRP A 102 4.01 14.89 5.04
N GLY A 103 3.90 14.65 6.35
CA GLY A 103 4.11 13.33 6.92
C GLY A 103 5.52 12.80 6.73
N LEU A 104 6.57 13.61 6.77
CA LEU A 104 7.93 13.08 6.71
C LEU A 104 8.18 11.99 7.77
N GLY A 105 8.80 10.88 7.36
CA GLY A 105 9.08 9.73 8.23
C GLY A 105 8.47 8.42 7.75
N SER A 106 8.47 7.42 8.63
CA SER A 106 7.95 6.07 8.38
C SER A 106 6.49 5.95 8.77
N HIS A 107 5.72 5.23 7.96
CA HIS A 107 4.29 5.02 8.15
C HIS A 107 3.93 3.54 8.07
N THR A 108 2.77 3.23 8.65
CA THR A 108 2.19 1.90 8.66
C THR A 108 0.70 2.05 8.38
N ALA A 109 0.22 1.42 7.31
CA ALA A 109 -1.19 1.29 7.01
C ALA A 109 -1.60 -0.15 7.26
N LYS A 110 -2.57 -0.38 8.17
CA LYS A 110 -3.19 -1.68 8.39
C LYS A 110 -4.43 -1.76 7.53
N LEU A 111 -4.54 -2.79 6.72
CA LEU A 111 -5.64 -3.05 5.82
C LEU A 111 -6.25 -4.38 6.25
N GLY A 112 -7.52 -4.36 6.65
CA GLY A 112 -8.28 -5.54 7.00
C GLY A 112 -9.64 -5.49 6.32
N ASP A 113 -10.06 -6.59 5.70
CA ASP A 113 -11.44 -6.80 5.24
C ASP A 113 -12.41 -7.13 6.40
N GLY A 114 -11.86 -7.43 7.58
CA GLY A 114 -12.58 -7.83 8.78
C GLY A 114 -12.93 -9.32 8.82
N LYS A 115 -12.41 -10.13 7.89
CA LYS A 115 -12.68 -11.56 7.78
C LYS A 115 -11.41 -12.37 7.59
N HIS A 116 -10.79 -12.30 6.41
CA HIS A 116 -9.76 -13.26 5.99
C HIS A 116 -8.53 -12.58 5.37
N LEU A 117 -8.59 -11.30 5.02
CA LEU A 117 -7.42 -10.55 4.53
C LEU A 117 -6.98 -9.50 5.56
N ASP A 118 -5.82 -9.73 6.20
CA ASP A 118 -5.17 -8.78 7.11
C ASP A 118 -3.73 -8.55 6.65
N VAL A 119 -3.46 -7.35 6.13
CA VAL A 119 -2.15 -6.96 5.62
C VAL A 119 -1.72 -5.61 6.18
N THR A 120 -0.42 -5.41 6.27
CA THR A 120 0.17 -4.15 6.72
C THR A 120 1.15 -3.63 5.68
N VAL A 121 0.86 -2.46 5.12
CA VAL A 121 1.75 -1.75 4.19
C VAL A 121 2.65 -0.79 4.95
N TYR A 122 3.95 -0.86 4.69
CA TYR A 122 4.95 0.04 5.23
C TYR A 122 5.50 0.94 4.13
N TYR A 123 5.48 2.24 4.36
CA TYR A 123 6.02 3.23 3.42
C TYR A 123 6.73 4.36 4.16
N THR A 124 7.56 5.11 3.44
CA THR A 124 8.31 6.25 3.97
C THR A 124 8.08 7.47 3.10
N ILE A 125 7.99 8.65 3.70
CA ILE A 125 8.00 9.93 3.01
C ILE A 125 9.27 10.68 3.42
N ALA A 126 10.05 11.13 2.45
CA ALA A 126 11.28 11.89 2.64
C ALA A 126 11.29 13.14 1.76
N LYS A 127 12.15 14.11 2.08
CA LYS A 127 12.50 15.17 1.12
C LYS A 127 13.32 14.53 -0.01
N ALA A 128 13.03 14.92 -1.26
CA ALA A 128 13.75 14.46 -2.44
C ALA A 128 15.02 15.28 -2.71
#